data_AF-A0A954N5L6-F1
#
_entry.id   AF-A0A954N5L6-F1
#
_cell.length_a   1.000
_cell.length_b   1.000
_cell.length_c   1.000
_cell.angle_alpha   90.00
_cell.angle_beta   90.00
_cell.angle_gamma   90.00
#
_symmetry.space_group_name_H-M   'P 1'
#
loop_
_entity.id
_entity.type
_entity.pdbx_description
1 polymer ?
#
loop_
_entity_poly.entity_id
_entity_poly.type
_entity_poly.pdbx_seq_one_letter_code
_entity_poly.pdbx_strand_id
1 'polypeptide(L)' 'TMETDILGGLQMGYRTILVLSGGTSREQLKEFSYQPDRVVNSIRDLLDLKEIRGPVVRPSRRREVAAAAVLDD' A
#
# COMPACT_ATOMS: atom_id res chain seq x y z
N THR A 1 -11.48 -6.08 -2.78
CA THR A 1 -10.20 -6.83 -2.70
C THR A 1 -9.04 -5.84 -2.77
N MET A 2 -7.78 -6.25 -2.53
CA MET A 2 -6.61 -5.36 -2.66
C MET A 2 -6.57 -4.65 -4.02
N GLU A 3 -6.90 -5.36 -5.09
CA GLU A 3 -6.86 -4.82 -6.46
C GLU A 3 -7.97 -3.80 -6.74
N THR A 4 -9.20 -4.05 -6.28
CA THR A 4 -10.30 -3.09 -6.50
C THR A 4 -10.21 -1.89 -5.55
N ASP A 5 -9.93 -2.14 -4.28
CA ASP A 5 -10.12 -1.15 -3.21
C ASP A 5 -8.85 -0.30 -3.02
N ILE A 6 -7.67 -0.92 -3.14
CA ILE A 6 -6.39 -0.23 -3.00
C ILE A 6 -5.88 0.22 -4.36
N LEU A 7 -5.62 -0.68 -5.31
CA LEU A 7 -5.07 -0.26 -6.61
C LEU A 7 -6.01 0.70 -7.37
N GLY A 8 -7.31 0.42 -7.39
CA GLY A 8 -8.31 1.34 -7.95
C GLY A 8 -8.28 2.72 -7.28
N GLY A 9 -8.28 2.77 -5.94
CA GLY A 9 -8.18 4.02 -5.19
C GLY A 9 -6.89 4.79 -5.48
N LEU A 10 -5.76 4.08 -5.59
CA LEU A 10 -4.46 4.67 -5.92
C LEU A 10 -4.48 5.35 -7.30
N GLN A 11 -5.05 4.68 -8.31
CA GLN A 11 -5.18 5.16 -9.69
C GLN A 11 -6.08 6.40 -9.80
N MET A 12 -7.13 6.47 -8.98
CA MET A 12 -8.03 7.62 -8.91
C MET A 12 -7.46 8.79 -8.10
N GLY A 13 -6.26 8.64 -7.52
CA GLY A 13 -5.65 9.66 -6.68
C GLY A 13 -6.23 9.74 -5.27
N TYR A 14 -6.98 8.73 -4.83
CA TYR A 14 -7.48 8.65 -3.46
C TYR A 14 -6.42 8.17 -2.48
N ARG A 15 -6.65 8.52 -1.21
CA ARG A 15 -5.99 7.86 -0.09
C ARG A 15 -6.63 6.53 0.17
N THR A 16 -5.78 5.55 0.40
CA THR A 16 -6.16 4.17 0.64
C THR A 16 -5.64 3.73 2.00
N ILE A 17 -6.49 3.07 2.78
CA ILE A 17 -6.14 2.53 4.10
C ILE A 17 -6.51 1.07 4.10
N LEU A 18 -5.54 0.21 4.38
CA LEU A 18 -5.78 -1.21 4.60
C LEU A 18 -6.00 -1.49 6.08
N VAL A 19 -7.09 -2.19 6.40
CA VAL A 19 -7.39 -2.69 7.74
C VAL A 19 -7.12 -4.19 7.77
N LEU A 20 -6.21 -4.64 8.65
CA LEU A 20 -5.74 -6.02 8.69
C LEU A 20 -6.73 -7.02 9.29
N SER A 21 -7.91 -6.56 9.73
CA SER A 21 -8.99 -7.44 10.18
C SER A 21 -9.72 -8.16 9.03
N GLY A 22 -9.51 -7.75 7.78
CA GLY A 22 -10.29 -8.18 6.60
C GLY A 22 -9.74 -9.41 5.84
N GLY A 23 -8.77 -10.14 6.40
CA GLY A 23 -8.20 -11.34 5.77
C GLY A 23 -6.92 -11.11 4.94
N THR A 24 -6.43 -9.87 4.87
CA THR A 24 -5.10 -9.55 4.34
C THR A 24 -4.12 -9.34 5.49
N SER A 25 -3.00 -10.06 5.48
CA SER A 25 -1.91 -9.92 6.44
C SER A 25 -0.87 -8.89 5.99
N ARG A 26 0.01 -8.47 6.91
CA ARG A 26 1.12 -7.56 6.57
C ARG A 26 2.14 -8.22 5.67
N GLU A 27 2.31 -9.52 5.78
CA GLU A 27 3.28 -10.30 5.03
C GLU A 27 2.87 -10.38 3.55
N GLN A 28 1.58 -10.61 3.29
CA GLN A 28 1.01 -10.64 1.94
C GLN A 28 1.19 -9.30 1.19
N LEU A 29 1.34 -8.17 1.90
CA LEU A 29 1.61 -6.89 1.24
C LEU A 29 2.87 -6.93 0.37
N LYS A 30 3.86 -7.78 0.69
CA LYS A 30 5.10 -7.93 -0.07
C LYS A 30 4.87 -8.52 -1.47
N GLU A 31 3.76 -9.21 -1.67
CA GLU A 31 3.40 -9.82 -2.96
C GLU A 31 2.85 -8.78 -3.95
N PHE A 32 2.43 -7.61 -3.46
CA PHE A 32 1.86 -6.55 -4.28
C PHE A 32 2.90 -5.51 -4.68
N SER A 33 2.93 -5.18 -5.97
CA SER A 33 3.72 -4.08 -6.52
C SER A 33 3.12 -2.70 -6.19
N TYR A 34 2.09 -2.61 -5.37
CA TYR A 34 1.48 -1.37 -4.88
C TYR A 34 1.27 -1.48 -3.37
N GLN A 35 1.19 -0.34 -2.67
CA GLN A 35 1.02 -0.30 -1.22
C GLN A 35 -0.07 0.71 -0.87
N PRO A 36 -0.90 0.43 0.14
CA PRO A 36 -1.84 1.41 0.65
C PRO A 36 -1.09 2.57 1.31
N ASP A 37 -1.72 3.74 1.42
CA ASP A 37 -1.09 4.91 2.06
C ASP A 37 -0.94 4.70 3.58
N ARG A 38 -1.83 3.91 4.20
CA ARG A 38 -1.73 3.50 5.60
C ARG A 38 -2.19 2.05 5.80
N VAL A 39 -1.63 1.40 6.81
CA VAL A 39 -2.01 0.05 7.26
C VAL A 39 -2.31 0.09 8.75
N VAL A 40 -3.53 -0.27 9.13
CA VAL A 40 -4.02 -0.27 10.52
C VAL A 40 -4.53 -1.66 10.91
N ASN A 41 -4.59 -1.93 12.21
CA ASN A 41 -5.01 -3.24 12.71
C ASN A 41 -6.53 -3.32 12.83
N SER A 42 -7.20 -2.20 13.10
CA SER A 42 -8.66 -2.10 13.24
C SER A 42 -9.20 -0.78 12.69
N ILE A 43 -10.50 -0.75 12.41
CA ILE A 43 -11.24 0.48 12.10
C ILE A 43 -11.15 1.48 13.26
N ARG A 44 -11.03 1.00 14.51
CA ARG A 44 -10.89 1.88 15.68
C ARG A 44 -9.67 2.80 15.58
N ASP A 45 -8.57 2.30 15.02
CA ASP A 45 -7.31 3.04 14.88
C ASP A 45 -7.48 4.26 13.96
N LEU A 46 -8.53 4.32 13.15
CA LEU A 46 -8.83 5.46 12.29
C LEU A 46 -9.25 6.70 13.10
N LEU A 47 -9.80 6.51 14.30
CA LEU A 47 -10.21 7.62 15.18
C LEU A 47 -9.00 8.41 15.68
N ASP A 48 -7.82 7.79 15.73
CA ASP A 48 -6.57 8.38 16.20
C ASP A 48 -5.77 9.04 15.05
N LEU A 49 -6.20 8.89 13.80
CA LEU A 49 -5.56 9.51 12.64
C LEU A 49 -5.89 11.01 12.56
N LYS A 50 -5.09 11.82 13.26
CA LYS A 50 -5.23 13.28 13.31
C LYS A 50 -5.09 13.97 11.94
N GLU A 51 -4.43 13.34 10.97
CA GLU A 51 -4.19 13.90 9.64
C GLU A 51 -4.39 12.88 8.51
N ILE A 52 -5.65 12.59 8.18
CA ILE A 52 -6.00 12.06 6.84
C ILE A 52 -6.25 13.22 5.86
N ARG A 53 -5.91 14.46 6.22
CA ARG A 53 -6.14 15.67 5.43
C ARG A 53 -4.82 16.38 5.15
N GLY A 54 -4.21 16.03 4.01
CA GLY A 54 -3.02 16.67 3.44
C GLY A 54 -2.79 16.20 2.00
N PRO A 55 -1.94 16.83 1.18
CA PRO A 55 -1.64 16.31 -0.15
C PRO A 55 -1.09 14.88 -0.07
N VAL A 56 -1.54 13.99 -0.97
CA VAL A 56 -1.00 12.64 -1.08
C VAL A 56 0.37 12.74 -1.75
N VAL A 57 1.42 12.89 -0.94
CA VAL A 57 2.80 12.85 -1.44
C VAL A 57 3.17 11.39 -1.61
N ARG A 58 2.98 10.85 -2.82
CA ARG A 58 3.47 9.51 -3.15
C ARG A 58 4.99 9.58 -3.25
N PRO A 59 5.77 8.83 -2.45
CA PRO A 59 7.19 8.76 -2.67
C PRO A 59 7.41 8.24 -4.09
N SER A 60 8.11 9.03 -4.92
CA SER A 60 8.51 8.63 -6.25
C SER A 60 9.36 7.38 -6.11
N ARG A 61 8.79 6.22 -6.45
CA ARG A 61 9.57 4.98 -6.55
C ARG A 61 10.60 5.17 -7.64
N ARG A 62 11.80 5.56 -7.26
CA ARG A 62 12.98 5.25 -8.07
C ARG A 62 13.02 3.73 -8.13
N ARG A 63 12.70 3.20 -9.31
CA ARG A 63 12.81 1.79 -9.63
C ARG A 63 14.26 1.35 -9.40
N GLU A 64 14.55 0.72 -8.27
CA GLU A 64 15.60 -0.30 -8.22
C GLU A 64 15.02 -1.56 -8.85
N VAL A 65 15.07 -1.61 -10.18
CA VAL A 65 14.96 -2.86 -10.93
C VAL A 65 16.08 -2.85 -11.97
N ALA A 66 17.27 -3.27 -11.51
CA ALA A 66 18.39 -3.78 -12.31
C ALA A 66 19.38 -4.35 -11.29
N ALA A 67 19.80 -5.61 -11.28
CA ALA A 67 19.52 -6.76 -12.13
C ALA A 67 19.86 -8.00 -11.29
N ALA A 68 18.87 -8.81 -10.91
CA ALA A 68 19.08 -10.19 -10.47
C ALA A 68 18.87 -11.09 -11.69
N ALA A 69 19.83 -11.07 -12.61
CA ALA A 69 19.87 -11.94 -13.79
C ALA A 69 21.25 -11.90 -14.47
N VAL A 70 22.32 -12.26 -13.77
CA VAL A 70 23.53 -12.83 -14.39
C VAL A 70 24.19 -13.72 -13.34
N LEU A 71 23.72 -14.95 -13.16
CA LEU A 71 24.50 -16.09 -12.65
C LEU A 71 23.67 -17.36 -12.92
N ASP A 72 23.79 -17.87 -14.14
CA ASP A 72 23.69 -19.30 -14.46
C ASP A 72 24.68 -19.53 -15.62
N ASP A 73 25.41 -20.64 -15.55
CA ASP A 73 26.65 -21.05 -16.26
C ASP A 73 26.77 -20.68 -17.76
#